data_AF-A0A959W3H1-F1
#
_entry.id   AF-A0A959W3H1-F1
#
_cell.length_a   1.000
_cell.length_b   1.000
_cell.length_c   1.000
_cell.angle_alpha   90.00
_cell.angle_beta   90.00
_cell.angle_gamma   90.00
#
_symmetry.space_group_name_H-M   'P 1'
#
loop_
_entity.id
_entity.type
_entity.pdbx_description
1 polymer ?
#
loop_
_entity_poly.entity_id
_entity_poly.type
_entity_poly.pdbx_seq_one_letter_code
_entity_poly.pdbx_strand_id
1 'polypeptide(L)'
;DVAGLFAPSVVAACTGRRAHDLVLGSQRFIAADVRVRKGGSLRELYGDLAPIGVLAGEDEEVIPCPSRDIQVTEGDQVTLLGTPEDLKEAGIRTESGSGSRNSKRGPFHRMGMALRDAADYIDRPIQWTLIAGLAIVLISTVILRAFYVVEGGDHMSWIEAMYFTIETSATVGFGDFSFAHENFGMQVFAIWLIVAGTTVVSLLFAFVTNALVSRRIEASLGRAKVRGTEGHVILIGLGSVGMRILDGLRKRGKEVVVIERDEDNRYSSQARLLGVRVILGDATLERTLEAANLSTASAVAVMTSDDMTNIEAGLAVREGLGNRWEKTPVILRVFDRELGFRLEQSFEFRHVWSTAAIAAPWFVGAAIGMEVLATFYVGREPFQVAKLKVKEGGGLVGMRMVDLGAKARVLAINRSDEDSGMEYPPRRGTKFGPGDNAYIAGPYDELMKILRMDKTPAVPGQS
;
A
#
# COMPACT_ATOMS: atom_id res chain seq x y z
N ASP A 1 5.00 18.25 -6.22
CA ASP A 1 4.13 17.52 -5.27
C ASP A 1 5.02 16.66 -4.36
N VAL A 2 5.02 16.95 -3.05
CA VAL A 2 5.82 16.23 -2.04
C VAL A 2 5.53 14.74 -2.04
N ALA A 3 4.28 14.36 -2.25
CA ALA A 3 3.88 12.96 -2.29
C ALA A 3 4.59 12.20 -3.44
N GLY A 4 4.91 12.88 -4.54
CA GLY A 4 5.65 12.31 -5.66
C GLY A 4 7.12 12.04 -5.35
N LEU A 5 7.72 12.83 -4.46
CA LEU A 5 9.11 12.63 -4.02
C LEU A 5 9.21 11.53 -2.95
N PHE A 6 8.21 11.43 -2.08
CA PHE A 6 8.25 10.54 -0.93
C PHE A 6 7.75 9.12 -1.21
N ALA A 7 6.64 8.97 -1.96
CA ALA A 7 5.99 7.68 -2.17
C ALA A 7 6.89 6.61 -2.80
N PRO A 8 7.76 6.89 -3.80
CA PRO A 8 8.62 5.87 -4.40
C PRO A 8 9.51 5.15 -3.38
N SER A 9 10.09 5.89 -2.42
CA SER A 9 10.91 5.33 -1.34
C SER A 9 10.09 4.41 -0.43
N VAL A 10 8.85 4.77 -0.10
CA VAL A 10 7.99 3.94 0.76
C VAL A 10 7.58 2.66 0.05
N VAL A 11 7.17 2.77 -1.22
CA VAL A 11 6.84 1.61 -2.06
C VAL A 11 8.05 0.67 -2.19
N ALA A 12 9.24 1.24 -2.35
CA ALA A 12 10.50 0.51 -2.38
C ALA A 12 10.74 -0.29 -1.08
N ALA A 13 10.68 0.36 0.09
CA ALA A 13 10.83 -0.30 1.38
C ALA A 13 9.77 -1.39 1.63
N CYS A 14 8.48 -1.12 1.36
CA CYS A 14 7.41 -2.11 1.53
C CYS A 14 7.56 -3.35 0.65
N THR A 15 8.24 -3.22 -0.49
CA THR A 15 8.46 -4.34 -1.43
C THR A 15 9.77 -5.06 -1.23
N GLY A 16 10.60 -4.63 -0.27
CA GLY A 16 11.97 -5.10 -0.10
C GLY A 16 12.87 -4.75 -1.29
N ARG A 17 12.42 -3.84 -2.18
CA ARG A 17 13.13 -3.41 -3.38
C ARG A 17 13.57 -1.98 -3.22
N ARG A 18 14.81 -1.75 -2.86
CA ARG A 18 15.35 -0.40 -2.72
C ARG A 18 15.99 0.05 -4.03
N ALA A 19 15.18 0.12 -5.08
CA ALA A 19 15.60 0.54 -6.41
C ALA A 19 14.84 1.80 -6.83
N HIS A 20 15.58 2.82 -7.27
CA HIS A 20 15.07 4.13 -7.70
C HIS A 20 15.41 4.33 -9.17
N ASP A 21 14.37 4.47 -10.01
CA ASP A 21 14.54 4.81 -11.41
C ASP A 21 14.91 6.29 -11.57
N LEU A 22 15.88 6.54 -12.45
CA LEU A 22 16.46 7.85 -12.73
C LEU A 22 16.60 7.99 -14.25
N VAL A 23 16.51 9.22 -14.75
CA VAL A 23 16.80 9.52 -16.15
C VAL A 23 17.84 10.63 -16.18
N LEU A 24 19.00 10.34 -16.76
CA LEU A 24 20.08 11.31 -16.97
C LEU A 24 20.19 11.54 -18.48
N GLY A 25 19.86 12.75 -18.91
CA GLY A 25 19.72 13.05 -20.34
C GLY A 25 18.59 12.23 -20.97
N SER A 26 18.92 11.37 -21.93
CA SER A 26 17.98 10.44 -22.57
C SER A 26 18.10 8.99 -22.08
N GLN A 27 19.03 8.70 -21.16
CA GLN A 27 19.34 7.34 -20.72
C GLN A 27 18.75 7.07 -19.33
N ARG A 28 18.24 5.85 -19.16
CA ARG A 28 17.67 5.37 -17.89
C ARG A 28 18.77 4.78 -17.00
N PHE A 29 18.73 5.14 -15.73
CA PHE A 29 19.57 4.63 -14.65
C PHE A 29 18.71 4.11 -13.51
N ILE A 30 19.30 3.27 -12.67
CA ILE A 30 18.67 2.76 -11.46
C ILE A 30 19.69 2.86 -10.33
N ALA A 31 19.31 3.50 -9.22
CA ALA A 31 20.04 3.38 -7.95
C ALA A 31 19.43 2.23 -7.15
N ALA A 32 20.19 1.17 -6.89
CA ALA A 32 19.74 -0.04 -6.23
C ALA A 32 20.55 -0.33 -4.97
N ASP A 33 19.88 -0.60 -3.85
CA ASP A 33 20.56 -1.13 -2.66
C ASP A 33 20.75 -2.64 -2.79
N VAL A 34 21.95 -3.06 -2.45
CA VAL A 34 22.40 -4.44 -2.50
C VAL A 34 22.99 -4.81 -1.15
N ARG A 35 22.64 -5.99 -0.64
CA ARG A 35 23.34 -6.55 0.51
C ARG A 35 24.58 -7.31 0.03
N VAL A 36 25.73 -6.95 0.55
CA VAL A 36 27.01 -7.56 0.22
C VAL A 36 27.00 -9.01 0.72
N ARG A 37 27.28 -9.96 -0.19
CA ARG A 37 27.27 -11.40 0.11
C ARG A 37 28.64 -11.97 0.45
N LYS A 38 29.70 -11.24 0.12
CA LYS A 38 31.08 -11.64 0.33
C LYS A 38 31.92 -10.39 0.43
N GLY A 39 32.82 -10.34 1.40
CA GLY A 39 33.73 -9.21 1.56
C GLY A 39 34.70 -9.05 0.37
N GLY A 40 35.06 -7.80 0.10
CA GLY A 40 35.95 -7.40 -1.00
C GLY A 40 35.81 -5.92 -1.31
N SER A 41 36.56 -5.44 -2.32
CA SER A 41 36.36 -4.06 -2.78
C SER A 41 35.11 -3.93 -3.64
N LEU A 42 34.47 -2.75 -3.63
CA LEU A 42 33.31 -2.51 -4.50
C LEU A 42 33.65 -2.68 -5.99
N ARG A 43 34.88 -2.37 -6.39
CA ARG A 43 35.39 -2.60 -7.75
C ARG A 43 35.40 -4.08 -8.11
N GLU A 44 35.89 -4.95 -7.23
CA GLU A 44 35.93 -6.39 -7.47
C GLU A 44 34.53 -7.00 -7.50
N LEU A 45 33.63 -6.51 -6.65
CA LEU A 45 32.29 -7.07 -6.47
C LEU A 45 31.30 -6.59 -7.54
N TYR A 46 31.41 -5.33 -7.97
CA TYR A 46 30.37 -4.63 -8.74
C TYR A 46 30.90 -3.87 -9.96
N GLY A 47 32.20 -4.01 -10.27
CA GLY A 47 32.82 -3.48 -11.49
C GLY A 47 32.70 -1.96 -11.63
N ASP A 48 32.05 -1.52 -12.71
CA ASP A 48 31.91 -0.12 -13.07
C ASP A 48 30.64 0.57 -12.56
N LEU A 49 29.85 -0.11 -11.73
CA LEU A 49 28.74 0.55 -11.05
C LEU A 49 29.23 1.73 -10.20
N ALA A 50 28.43 2.79 -10.14
CA ALA A 50 28.75 3.99 -9.39
C ALA A 50 28.28 3.83 -7.94
N PRO A 51 29.19 3.73 -6.95
CA PRO A 51 28.80 3.67 -5.55
C PRO A 51 28.26 5.01 -5.06
N ILE A 52 27.03 5.01 -4.57
CA ILE A 52 26.33 6.18 -4.04
C ILE A 52 26.42 6.21 -2.51
N GLY A 53 26.40 5.06 -1.85
CA GLY A 53 26.72 4.99 -0.43
C GLY A 53 26.94 3.58 0.07
N VAL A 54 27.61 3.48 1.20
CA VAL A 54 27.86 2.23 1.93
C VAL A 54 27.38 2.42 3.36
N LEU A 55 26.62 1.45 3.84
CA LEU A 55 26.24 1.29 5.23
C LEU A 55 26.94 0.03 5.75
N ALA A 56 27.96 0.21 6.57
CA ALA A 56 28.70 -0.89 7.16
C ALA A 56 27.95 -1.39 8.41
N GLY A 57 27.48 -2.63 8.42
CA GLY A 57 26.59 -3.12 9.49
C GLY A 57 25.17 -2.49 9.55
N GLU A 58 24.38 -2.83 10.58
CA GLU A 58 22.96 -2.41 10.70
C GLU A 58 22.76 -1.03 11.35
N ASP A 59 23.77 -0.47 12.03
CA ASP A 59 23.67 0.76 12.84
C ASP A 59 24.73 1.84 12.55
N GLU A 60 25.59 1.70 11.54
CA GLU A 60 26.66 2.69 11.28
C GLU A 60 26.22 3.86 10.38
N GLU A 61 27.01 4.93 10.42
CA GLU A 61 26.82 6.12 9.60
C GLU A 61 27.02 5.80 8.11
N VAL A 62 26.20 6.39 7.25
CA VAL A 62 26.31 6.21 5.80
C VAL A 62 27.62 6.84 5.34
N ILE A 63 28.44 6.08 4.63
CA ILE A 63 29.61 6.59 3.92
C ILE A 63 29.12 7.09 2.55
N PRO A 64 29.06 8.41 2.29
CA PRO A 64 28.51 8.95 1.06
C PRO A 64 29.49 8.86 -0.09
N CYS A 65 29.00 8.46 -1.26
CA CYS A 65 29.72 8.42 -2.53
C CYS A 65 31.14 7.80 -2.47
N PRO A 66 31.35 6.66 -1.78
CA PRO A 66 32.69 6.18 -1.44
C PRO A 66 33.49 5.80 -2.69
N SER A 67 34.81 5.73 -2.56
CA SER A 67 35.65 5.18 -3.65
C SER A 67 35.24 3.73 -3.97
N ARG A 68 35.35 3.33 -5.23
CA ARG A 68 35.19 1.92 -5.63
C ARG A 68 36.24 1.00 -4.98
N ASP A 69 37.32 1.57 -4.46
CA ASP A 69 38.42 0.84 -3.83
C ASP A 69 38.19 0.61 -2.32
N ILE A 70 37.08 1.10 -1.75
CA ILE A 70 36.70 0.83 -0.36
C ILE A 70 36.43 -0.66 -0.16
N GLN A 71 36.85 -1.19 0.99
CA GLN A 71 36.57 -2.56 1.40
C GLN A 71 35.21 -2.62 2.08
N VAL A 72 34.40 -3.60 1.70
CA VAL A 72 33.11 -3.91 2.34
C VAL A 72 33.12 -5.36 2.82
N THR A 73 32.32 -5.65 3.83
CA THR A 73 32.18 -6.95 4.46
C THR A 73 30.82 -7.58 4.16
N GLU A 74 30.69 -8.88 4.42
CA GLU A 74 29.41 -9.57 4.25
C GLU A 74 28.36 -9.00 5.22
N GLY A 75 27.18 -8.68 4.70
CA GLY A 75 26.08 -8.08 5.47
C GLY A 75 25.91 -6.58 5.26
N ASP A 76 26.97 -5.87 4.84
CA ASP A 76 26.94 -4.44 4.51
C ASP A 76 25.90 -4.15 3.43
N GLN A 77 25.32 -2.96 3.48
CA GLN A 77 24.40 -2.48 2.46
C GLN A 77 25.05 -1.43 1.60
N VAL A 78 24.96 -1.59 0.29
CA VAL A 78 25.58 -0.69 -0.67
C VAL A 78 24.54 -0.21 -1.66
N THR A 79 24.46 1.10 -1.86
CA THR A 79 23.63 1.71 -2.90
C THR A 79 24.50 1.94 -4.13
N LEU A 80 24.15 1.28 -5.22
CA LEU A 80 24.89 1.32 -6.49
C LEU A 80 24.00 1.92 -7.57
N LEU A 81 24.55 2.81 -8.38
CA LEU A 81 23.88 3.37 -9.53
C LEU A 81 24.47 2.82 -10.82
N GLY A 82 23.60 2.38 -11.71
CA GLY A 82 23.97 1.80 -13.00
C GLY A 82 22.87 1.90 -14.04
N THR A 83 23.20 1.60 -15.29
CA THR A 83 22.16 1.31 -16.28
C THR A 83 21.47 -0.02 -15.92
N PRO A 84 20.24 -0.29 -16.40
CA PRO A 84 19.60 -1.58 -16.19
C PRO A 84 20.45 -2.77 -16.68
N GLU A 85 21.27 -2.57 -17.71
CA GLU A 85 22.17 -3.59 -18.26
C GLU A 85 23.36 -3.82 -17.32
N ASP A 86 24.04 -2.76 -16.87
CA ASP A 86 25.16 -2.84 -15.91
C ASP A 86 24.74 -3.59 -14.63
N LEU A 87 23.55 -3.29 -14.11
CA LEU A 87 23.03 -3.92 -12.89
C LEU A 87 22.73 -5.40 -13.11
N LYS A 88 22.21 -5.75 -14.29
CA LYS A 88 21.96 -7.14 -14.66
C LYS A 88 23.26 -7.94 -14.80
N GLU A 89 24.29 -7.34 -15.39
CA GLU A 89 25.63 -7.94 -15.51
C GLU A 89 26.27 -8.15 -14.13
N ALA A 90 26.08 -7.20 -13.20
CA ALA A 90 26.49 -7.34 -11.80
C ALA A 90 25.61 -8.33 -10.99
N GLY A 91 24.65 -9.01 -11.62
CA GLY A 91 23.76 -9.97 -10.97
C GLY A 91 22.73 -9.33 -10.02
N ILE A 92 22.53 -8.02 -10.10
CA ILE A 92 21.56 -7.26 -9.30
C ILE A 92 20.22 -7.31 -10.00
N ARG A 93 19.24 -7.96 -9.36
CA ARG A 93 17.89 -8.09 -9.91
C ARG A 93 17.13 -6.76 -9.78
N THR A 94 17.17 -5.96 -10.83
CA THR A 94 16.26 -4.82 -11.02
C THR A 94 15.03 -5.33 -11.76
N GLU A 95 13.94 -5.61 -11.05
CA GLU A 95 12.69 -5.94 -11.74
C GLU A 95 12.11 -4.67 -12.41
N SER A 96 12.59 -4.39 -13.62
CA SER A 96 11.94 -3.55 -14.63
C SER A 96 11.15 -4.48 -15.54
N GLY A 97 9.92 -4.78 -15.14
CA GLY A 97 9.01 -5.60 -15.93
C GLY A 97 7.77 -5.92 -15.13
N SER A 98 6.62 -5.43 -15.58
CA SER A 98 5.29 -5.78 -15.07
C SER A 98 4.98 -7.25 -15.37
N GLY A 99 5.68 -8.16 -14.70
CA GLY A 99 5.37 -9.58 -14.66
C GLY A 99 4.35 -9.84 -13.57
N SER A 100 3.10 -9.42 -13.80
CA SER A 100 1.96 -9.83 -12.98
C SER A 100 1.87 -11.36 -13.03
N ARG A 101 2.46 -12.04 -12.05
CA ARG A 101 2.01 -13.38 -11.64
C ARG A 101 0.71 -13.17 -10.88
N ASN A 102 -0.32 -12.88 -11.65
CA ASN A 102 -1.71 -12.92 -11.22
C ASN A 102 -1.96 -14.39 -10.81
N SER A 103 -1.86 -14.70 -9.51
CA SER A 103 -2.38 -15.97 -9.02
C SER A 103 -3.90 -15.90 -9.17
N LYS A 104 -4.38 -16.34 -10.33
CA LYS A 104 -5.80 -16.53 -10.58
C LYS A 104 -6.27 -17.65 -9.64
N ARG A 105 -6.55 -17.31 -8.38
CA ARG A 105 -7.32 -18.21 -7.50
C ARG A 105 -8.69 -18.40 -8.15
N GLY A 106 -9.02 -19.65 -8.46
CA GLY A 106 -10.13 -20.03 -9.32
C GLY A 106 -11.52 -19.64 -8.78
N PRO A 107 -12.53 -19.52 -9.65
CA PRO A 107 -13.88 -19.06 -9.30
C PRO A 107 -14.56 -19.97 -8.26
N PHE A 108 -14.23 -21.26 -8.24
CA PHE A 108 -14.80 -22.23 -7.30
C PHE A 108 -14.39 -21.99 -5.84
N HIS A 109 -13.22 -21.39 -5.58
CA HIS A 109 -12.82 -21.05 -4.21
C HIS A 109 -13.52 -19.78 -3.71
N ARG A 110 -13.85 -18.84 -4.61
CA ARG A 110 -14.65 -17.65 -4.30
C ARG A 110 -16.11 -18.00 -4.01
N MET A 111 -16.69 -18.94 -4.75
CA MET A 111 -18.06 -19.43 -4.52
C MET A 111 -18.18 -20.14 -3.16
N GLY A 112 -17.18 -20.98 -2.81
CA GLY A 112 -17.14 -21.66 -1.52
C GLY A 112 -17.01 -20.70 -0.32
N MET A 113 -16.20 -19.64 -0.45
CA MET A 113 -16.11 -18.58 0.56
C MET A 113 -17.39 -17.75 0.65
N ALA A 114 -17.98 -17.36 -0.49
CA ALA A 114 -19.21 -16.57 -0.51
C ALA A 114 -20.41 -17.29 0.12
N LEU A 115 -20.51 -18.61 -0.05
CA LEU A 115 -21.56 -19.42 0.60
C LEU A 115 -21.32 -19.61 2.11
N ARG A 116 -20.06 -19.72 2.52
CA ARG A 116 -19.69 -19.86 3.94
C ARG A 116 -19.81 -18.54 4.71
N ASP A 117 -19.38 -17.44 4.09
CA ASP A 117 -19.56 -16.09 4.62
C ASP A 117 -21.04 -15.68 4.63
N ALA A 118 -21.85 -16.13 3.66
CA ALA A 118 -23.30 -15.92 3.68
C ALA A 118 -24.00 -16.71 4.80
N ALA A 119 -23.51 -17.90 5.15
CA ALA A 119 -24.07 -18.73 6.22
C ALA A 119 -23.72 -18.17 7.63
N ASP A 120 -22.52 -17.62 7.80
CA ASP A 120 -22.07 -17.00 9.05
C ASP A 120 -22.70 -15.62 9.30
N TYR A 121 -23.36 -15.01 8.29
CA TYR A 121 -24.04 -13.70 8.37
C TYR A 121 -25.56 -13.76 8.56
N ILE A 122 -26.16 -14.96 8.61
CA ILE A 122 -27.59 -15.06 8.94
C ILE A 122 -27.73 -14.88 10.44
N ASP A 123 -28.03 -13.64 10.86
CA ASP A 123 -28.28 -13.32 12.26
C ASP A 123 -29.28 -14.32 12.88
N ARG A 124 -29.02 -14.73 14.13
CA ARG A 124 -29.89 -15.69 14.86
C ARG A 124 -31.40 -15.39 14.75
N PRO A 125 -31.88 -14.14 14.79
CA PRO A 125 -33.29 -13.82 14.58
C PRO A 125 -33.85 -14.28 13.24
N ILE A 126 -33.09 -14.17 12.13
CA ILE A 126 -33.55 -14.59 10.79
C ILE A 126 -33.74 -16.11 10.75
N GLN A 127 -32.81 -16.86 11.35
CA GLN A 127 -32.94 -18.33 11.45
C GLN A 127 -34.20 -18.73 12.21
N TRP A 128 -34.47 -18.09 13.36
CA TRP A 128 -35.69 -18.35 14.12
C TRP A 128 -36.96 -17.96 13.37
N THR A 129 -36.96 -16.86 12.63
CA THR A 129 -38.11 -16.46 11.79
C THR A 129 -38.35 -17.46 10.65
N LEU A 130 -37.31 -17.97 10.00
CA LEU A 130 -37.43 -19.02 8.98
C LEU A 130 -37.95 -20.34 9.56
N ILE A 131 -37.44 -20.75 10.73
CA ILE A 131 -37.93 -21.93 11.45
C ILE A 131 -39.41 -21.76 11.84
N ALA A 132 -39.79 -20.58 12.35
CA ALA A 132 -41.17 -20.28 12.70
C ALA A 132 -42.09 -20.30 11.48
N GLY A 133 -41.67 -19.73 10.35
CA GLY A 133 -42.41 -19.79 9.09
C GLY A 133 -42.61 -21.22 8.59
N LEU A 134 -41.54 -22.03 8.61
CA LEU A 134 -41.63 -23.44 8.22
C LEU A 134 -42.55 -24.22 9.16
N ALA A 135 -42.47 -23.97 10.47
CA ALA A 135 -43.34 -24.60 11.46
C ALA A 135 -44.81 -24.23 11.23
N ILE A 136 -45.12 -22.94 10.96
CA ILE A 136 -46.48 -22.49 10.62
C ILE A 136 -46.98 -23.25 9.38
N VAL A 137 -46.16 -23.34 8.33
CA VAL A 137 -46.56 -24.04 7.09
C VAL A 137 -46.85 -25.51 7.35
N LEU A 138 -45.96 -26.22 8.04
CA LEU A 138 -46.11 -27.65 8.31
C LEU A 138 -47.29 -27.94 9.24
N ILE A 139 -47.42 -27.20 10.34
CA ILE A 139 -48.49 -27.38 11.32
C ILE A 139 -49.85 -27.05 10.68
N SER A 140 -49.93 -25.94 9.95
CA SER A 140 -51.16 -25.55 9.24
C SER A 140 -51.56 -26.58 8.19
N THR A 141 -50.60 -27.10 7.43
CA THR A 141 -50.86 -28.16 6.44
C THR A 141 -51.44 -29.42 7.10
N VAL A 142 -50.90 -29.84 8.26
CA VAL A 142 -51.42 -30.99 9.01
C VAL A 142 -52.83 -30.71 9.57
N ILE A 143 -53.07 -29.52 10.12
CA ILE A 143 -54.38 -29.12 10.66
C ILE A 143 -55.43 -29.07 9.54
N LEU A 144 -55.12 -28.43 8.42
CA LEU A 144 -56.04 -28.35 7.28
C LEU A 144 -56.33 -29.74 6.69
N ARG A 145 -55.31 -30.58 6.52
CA ARG A 145 -55.49 -31.97 6.07
C ARG A 145 -56.42 -32.77 6.99
N ALA A 146 -56.33 -32.56 8.31
CA ALA A 146 -57.07 -33.34 9.29
C ALA A 146 -58.50 -32.82 9.54
N PHE A 147 -58.72 -31.51 9.48
CA PHE A 147 -59.94 -30.89 9.98
C PHE A 147 -60.72 -30.08 8.95
N TYR A 148 -60.12 -29.70 7.81
CA TYR A 148 -60.84 -29.01 6.75
C TYR A 148 -61.60 -30.01 5.87
N VAL A 149 -62.86 -29.70 5.55
CA VAL A 149 -63.73 -30.53 4.71
C VAL A 149 -64.10 -29.73 3.47
N VAL A 150 -63.74 -30.24 2.29
CA VAL A 150 -64.01 -29.61 1.01
C VAL A 150 -65.50 -29.77 0.66
N GLU A 151 -66.07 -28.85 -0.12
CA GLU A 151 -67.42 -28.95 -0.68
C GLU A 151 -67.55 -30.27 -1.48
N GLY A 152 -68.21 -31.26 -0.88
CA GLY A 152 -68.25 -32.65 -1.36
C GLY A 152 -68.04 -33.70 -0.26
N GLY A 153 -67.54 -33.30 0.91
CA GLY A 153 -67.37 -34.16 2.09
C GLY A 153 -65.99 -34.82 2.22
N ASP A 154 -65.10 -34.59 1.26
CA ASP A 154 -63.72 -35.10 1.28
C ASP A 154 -62.75 -34.16 2.01
N HIS A 155 -61.64 -34.71 2.50
CA HIS A 155 -60.56 -33.94 3.11
C HIS A 155 -59.55 -33.43 2.07
N MET A 156 -59.07 -32.20 2.23
CA MET A 156 -58.01 -31.59 1.40
C MET A 156 -56.80 -32.49 1.27
N SER A 157 -56.27 -32.71 0.07
CA SER A 157 -54.97 -33.38 -0.12
C SER A 157 -53.82 -32.60 0.54
N TRP A 158 -52.67 -33.26 0.74
CA TRP A 158 -51.48 -32.62 1.31
C TRP A 158 -51.01 -31.39 0.51
N ILE A 159 -51.15 -31.45 -0.82
CA ILE A 159 -50.75 -30.36 -1.71
C ILE A 159 -51.74 -29.21 -1.60
N GLU A 160 -53.05 -29.48 -1.57
CA GLU A 160 -54.09 -28.45 -1.39
C GLU A 160 -53.98 -27.76 -0.04
N ALA A 161 -53.75 -28.51 1.04
CA ALA A 161 -53.56 -27.95 2.38
C ALA A 161 -52.32 -27.05 2.48
N MET A 162 -51.20 -27.46 1.84
CA MET A 162 -49.98 -26.65 1.79
C MET A 162 -50.18 -25.42 0.89
N TYR A 163 -50.83 -25.57 -0.25
CA TYR A 163 -51.19 -24.48 -1.16
C TYR A 163 -52.03 -23.43 -0.43
N PHE A 164 -53.11 -23.86 0.22
CA PHE A 164 -54.02 -22.96 0.93
C PHE A 164 -53.35 -22.25 2.12
N THR A 165 -52.44 -22.95 2.82
CA THR A 165 -51.62 -22.38 3.88
C THR A 165 -50.71 -21.26 3.35
N ILE A 166 -49.99 -21.51 2.24
CA ILE A 166 -49.08 -20.53 1.64
C ILE A 166 -49.89 -19.34 1.10
N GLU A 167 -50.99 -19.60 0.41
CA GLU A 167 -51.90 -18.58 -0.12
C GLU A 167 -52.42 -17.64 0.99
N THR A 168 -52.88 -18.22 2.10
CA THR A 168 -53.42 -17.48 3.26
C THR A 168 -52.33 -16.70 3.99
N SER A 169 -51.19 -17.33 4.26
CA SER A 169 -50.08 -16.71 5.01
C SER A 169 -49.34 -15.63 4.21
N ALA A 170 -49.26 -15.78 2.89
CA ALA A 170 -48.70 -14.77 1.99
C ALA A 170 -49.68 -13.65 1.66
N THR A 171 -50.92 -13.69 2.19
CA THR A 171 -51.97 -12.68 1.98
C THR A 171 -52.43 -12.54 0.53
N VAL A 172 -52.34 -13.62 -0.27
CA VAL A 172 -52.74 -13.62 -1.69
C VAL A 172 -54.26 -13.78 -1.85
N GLY A 173 -54.81 -14.84 -1.26
CA GLY A 173 -56.26 -15.12 -1.24
C GLY A 173 -56.92 -15.16 -2.63
N PHE A 174 -56.52 -16.10 -3.47
CA PHE A 174 -57.18 -16.41 -4.74
C PHE A 174 -58.67 -16.76 -4.55
N GLY A 175 -59.01 -17.34 -3.40
CA GLY A 175 -60.40 -17.62 -3.02
C GLY A 175 -60.90 -18.99 -3.48
N ASP A 176 -60.00 -19.88 -3.90
CA ASP A 176 -60.30 -21.26 -4.28
C ASP A 176 -60.77 -22.09 -3.06
N PHE A 177 -60.34 -21.71 -1.86
CA PHE A 177 -60.77 -22.28 -0.58
C PHE A 177 -61.16 -21.16 0.40
N SER A 178 -62.10 -21.45 1.32
CA SER A 178 -62.62 -20.45 2.25
C SER A 178 -62.94 -21.03 3.62
N PHE A 179 -62.67 -20.24 4.66
CA PHE A 179 -63.07 -20.56 6.04
C PHE A 179 -64.46 -20.01 6.41
N ALA A 180 -65.13 -19.29 5.50
CA ALA A 180 -66.37 -18.57 5.82
C ALA A 180 -67.52 -19.48 6.26
N HIS A 181 -67.61 -20.69 5.70
CA HIS A 181 -68.66 -21.66 5.99
C HIS A 181 -68.20 -22.81 6.90
N GLU A 182 -66.97 -22.73 7.41
CA GLU A 182 -66.39 -23.73 8.30
C GLU A 182 -66.82 -23.53 9.76
N ASN A 183 -66.56 -24.54 10.59
CA ASN A 183 -66.86 -24.46 12.02
C ASN A 183 -66.09 -23.33 12.72
N PHE A 184 -66.58 -22.91 13.89
CA PHE A 184 -65.97 -21.82 14.68
C PHE A 184 -64.47 -22.04 14.97
N GLY A 185 -64.06 -23.30 15.21
CA GLY A 185 -62.66 -23.62 15.46
C GLY A 185 -61.74 -23.32 14.28
N MET A 186 -62.17 -23.67 13.06
CA MET A 186 -61.43 -23.41 11.83
C MET A 186 -61.41 -21.92 11.47
N GLN A 187 -62.46 -21.17 11.79
CA GLN A 187 -62.47 -19.71 11.63
C GLN A 187 -61.46 -19.03 12.57
N VAL A 188 -61.41 -19.44 13.84
CA VAL A 188 -60.41 -18.92 14.80
C VAL A 188 -58.99 -19.30 14.37
N PHE A 189 -58.80 -20.53 13.88
CA PHE A 189 -57.52 -20.95 13.30
C PHE A 189 -57.11 -20.10 12.09
N ALA A 190 -58.05 -19.78 11.20
CA ALA A 190 -57.79 -18.92 10.04
C ALA A 190 -57.33 -17.52 10.45
N ILE A 191 -57.98 -16.91 11.45
CA ILE A 191 -57.55 -15.61 12.00
C ILE A 191 -56.12 -15.70 12.52
N TRP A 192 -55.81 -16.74 13.29
CA TRP A 192 -54.47 -16.97 13.79
C TRP A 192 -53.45 -17.16 12.67
N LEU A 193 -53.78 -17.96 11.64
CA LEU A 193 -52.92 -18.23 10.49
C LEU A 193 -52.63 -16.96 9.68
N ILE A 194 -53.63 -16.11 9.46
CA ILE A 194 -53.47 -14.83 8.76
C ILE A 194 -52.53 -13.91 9.55
N VAL A 195 -52.75 -13.74 10.86
CA VAL A 195 -51.93 -12.87 11.71
C VAL A 195 -50.49 -13.39 11.83
N ALA A 196 -50.32 -14.69 12.08
CA ALA A 196 -49.01 -15.32 12.20
C ALA A 196 -48.25 -15.30 10.86
N GLY A 197 -48.92 -15.65 9.77
CA GLY A 197 -48.37 -15.65 8.41
C GLY A 197 -47.91 -14.25 7.99
N THR A 198 -48.79 -13.25 8.12
CA THR A 198 -48.48 -11.85 7.79
C THR A 198 -47.30 -11.34 8.62
N THR A 199 -47.22 -11.68 9.90
CA THR A 199 -46.12 -11.28 10.79
C THR A 199 -44.79 -11.89 10.33
N VAL A 200 -44.76 -13.19 10.03
CA VAL A 200 -43.55 -13.86 9.55
C VAL A 200 -43.11 -13.30 8.20
N VAL A 201 -44.02 -13.14 7.24
CA VAL A 201 -43.70 -12.58 5.92
C VAL A 201 -43.18 -11.14 6.04
N SER A 202 -43.81 -10.31 6.88
CA SER A 202 -43.36 -8.92 7.11
C SER A 202 -41.98 -8.86 7.75
N LEU A 203 -41.70 -9.71 8.74
CA LEU A 203 -40.38 -9.80 9.37
C LEU A 203 -39.33 -10.29 8.38
N LEU A 204 -39.63 -11.31 7.57
CA LEU A 204 -38.74 -11.78 6.50
C LEU A 204 -38.43 -10.66 5.50
N PHE A 205 -39.43 -9.90 5.07
CA PHE A 205 -39.23 -8.75 4.18
C PHE A 205 -38.37 -7.66 4.83
N ALA A 206 -38.60 -7.33 6.10
CA ALA A 206 -37.79 -6.37 6.85
C ALA A 206 -36.33 -6.84 6.97
N PHE A 207 -36.09 -8.12 7.26
CA PHE A 207 -34.76 -8.69 7.33
C PHE A 207 -34.05 -8.72 5.97
N VAL A 208 -34.76 -9.09 4.90
CA VAL A 208 -34.20 -9.05 3.53
C VAL A 208 -33.83 -7.62 3.15
N THR A 209 -34.71 -6.66 3.44
CA THR A 209 -34.44 -5.23 3.21
C THR A 209 -33.23 -4.76 4.01
N ASN A 210 -33.18 -5.08 5.31
CA ASN A 210 -32.06 -4.73 6.17
C ASN A 210 -30.76 -5.39 5.72
N ALA A 211 -30.80 -6.64 5.22
CA ALA A 211 -29.64 -7.33 4.68
C ALA A 211 -29.14 -6.70 3.37
N LEU A 212 -30.05 -6.30 2.47
CA LEU A 212 -29.70 -5.60 1.22
C LEU A 212 -29.11 -4.21 1.50
N VAL A 213 -29.70 -3.48 2.44
CA VAL A 213 -29.22 -2.16 2.88
C VAL A 213 -27.89 -2.30 3.61
N SER A 214 -27.77 -3.24 4.55
CA SER A 214 -26.52 -3.54 5.25
C SER A 214 -25.41 -3.96 4.30
N ARG A 215 -25.69 -4.76 3.26
CA ARG A 215 -24.69 -5.11 2.24
C ARG A 215 -24.24 -3.90 1.42
N ARG A 216 -25.16 -2.98 1.09
CA ARG A 216 -24.83 -1.73 0.41
C ARG A 216 -24.00 -0.81 1.29
N ILE A 217 -24.34 -0.76 2.58
CA ILE A 217 -23.63 0.02 3.60
C ILE A 217 -22.26 -0.60 3.88
N GLU A 218 -22.13 -1.90 4.11
CA GLU A 218 -20.84 -2.58 4.35
C GLU A 218 -19.90 -2.51 3.16
N ALA A 219 -20.41 -2.65 1.93
CA ALA A 219 -19.62 -2.38 0.73
C ALA A 219 -19.16 -0.90 0.66
N SER A 220 -20.00 0.01 1.16
CA SER A 220 -19.70 1.44 1.29
C SER A 220 -18.91 1.82 2.54
N LEU A 221 -18.78 0.94 3.55
CA LEU A 221 -18.14 1.22 4.84
C LEU A 221 -16.89 0.37 5.12
N GLY A 222 -16.65 -0.71 4.36
CA GLY A 222 -15.40 -1.45 4.38
C GLY A 222 -15.10 -2.14 5.72
N ARG A 223 -16.15 -2.40 6.52
CA ARG A 223 -16.07 -3.04 7.84
C ARG A 223 -15.85 -4.56 7.82
N ALA A 224 -15.68 -5.17 6.64
CA ALA A 224 -15.42 -6.61 6.54
C ALA A 224 -14.01 -6.96 7.05
N LYS A 225 -13.95 -7.82 8.07
CA LYS A 225 -12.69 -8.38 8.61
C LYS A 225 -11.91 -9.04 7.47
N VAL A 226 -10.64 -8.69 7.29
CA VAL A 226 -9.81 -9.22 6.20
C VAL A 226 -9.39 -10.66 6.53
N ARG A 227 -10.26 -11.62 6.22
CA ARG A 227 -9.93 -13.05 6.33
C ARG A 227 -9.27 -13.55 5.03
N GLY A 228 -8.16 -14.28 5.15
CA GLY A 228 -7.52 -15.00 4.04
C GLY A 228 -6.57 -14.19 3.14
N THR A 229 -6.17 -13.00 3.57
CA THR A 229 -5.16 -12.19 2.86
C THR A 229 -3.80 -12.40 3.51
N GLU A 230 -2.82 -12.88 2.76
CA GLU A 230 -1.46 -13.13 3.25
C GLU A 230 -0.45 -12.42 2.37
N GLY A 231 0.59 -11.85 2.98
CA GLY A 231 1.65 -11.16 2.24
C GLY A 231 1.20 -9.84 1.60
N HIS A 232 0.12 -9.23 2.10
CA HIS A 232 -0.33 -7.89 1.72
C HIS A 232 0.42 -6.80 2.47
N VAL A 233 0.38 -5.58 1.93
CA VAL A 233 0.86 -4.37 2.61
C VAL A 233 -0.31 -3.72 3.34
N ILE A 234 -0.11 -3.37 4.61
CA ILE A 234 -1.07 -2.53 5.33
C ILE A 234 -0.64 -1.07 5.17
N LEU A 235 -1.55 -0.23 4.68
CA LEU A 235 -1.35 1.22 4.54
C LEU A 235 -2.28 1.93 5.52
N ILE A 236 -1.70 2.58 6.53
CA ILE A 236 -2.44 3.37 7.52
C ILE A 236 -2.42 4.83 7.08
N GLY A 237 -3.60 5.42 6.89
CA GLY A 237 -3.77 6.79 6.41
C GLY A 237 -3.83 6.90 4.88
N LEU A 238 -4.97 7.35 4.38
CA LEU A 238 -5.27 7.50 2.96
C LEU A 238 -5.29 8.98 2.56
N GLY A 239 -4.17 9.67 2.79
CA GLY A 239 -3.97 11.03 2.30
C GLY A 239 -3.42 11.10 0.88
N SER A 240 -2.95 12.27 0.45
CA SER A 240 -2.27 12.46 -0.85
C SER A 240 -1.04 11.55 -1.01
N VAL A 241 -0.24 11.42 0.04
CA VAL A 241 0.90 10.49 0.12
C VAL A 241 0.43 9.04 0.09
N GLY A 242 -0.55 8.68 0.92
CA GLY A 242 -1.11 7.33 0.98
C GLY A 242 -1.64 6.85 -0.38
N MET A 243 -2.38 7.69 -1.10
CA MET A 243 -2.90 7.34 -2.43
C MET A 243 -1.81 7.09 -3.47
N ARG A 244 -0.72 7.88 -3.47
CA ARG A 244 0.42 7.63 -4.36
C ARG A 244 1.14 6.33 -4.01
N ILE A 245 1.29 6.02 -2.72
CA ILE A 245 1.85 4.75 -2.26
C ILE A 245 0.95 3.59 -2.69
N LEU A 246 -0.36 3.71 -2.51
CA LEU A 246 -1.35 2.71 -2.93
C LEU A 246 -1.25 2.42 -4.43
N ASP A 247 -1.22 3.45 -5.27
CA ASP A 247 -1.06 3.30 -6.71
C ASP A 247 0.28 2.63 -7.07
N GLY A 248 1.39 3.05 -6.44
CA GLY A 248 2.71 2.46 -6.65
C GLY A 248 2.79 0.98 -6.25
N LEU A 249 2.19 0.60 -5.13
CA LEU A 249 2.11 -0.79 -4.67
C LEU A 249 1.25 -1.65 -5.61
N ARG A 250 0.09 -1.15 -6.04
CA ARG A 250 -0.79 -1.87 -6.97
C ARG A 250 -0.16 -2.07 -8.35
N LYS A 251 0.54 -1.06 -8.88
CA LYS A 251 1.30 -1.18 -10.13
C LYS A 251 2.38 -2.27 -10.07
N ARG A 252 2.90 -2.56 -8.87
CA ARG A 252 3.84 -3.66 -8.60
C ARG A 252 3.16 -4.99 -8.24
N GLY A 253 1.83 -5.09 -8.41
CA GLY A 253 1.06 -6.31 -8.16
C GLY A 253 0.94 -6.68 -6.68
N LYS A 254 1.16 -5.74 -5.75
CA LYS A 254 0.98 -5.98 -4.31
C LYS A 254 -0.48 -5.79 -3.93
N GLU A 255 -0.99 -6.72 -3.13
CA GLU A 255 -2.27 -6.56 -2.45
C GLU A 255 -2.09 -5.56 -1.31
N VAL A 256 -3.04 -4.64 -1.16
CA VAL A 256 -2.98 -3.57 -0.15
C VAL A 256 -4.29 -3.56 0.63
N VAL A 257 -4.18 -3.47 1.94
CA VAL A 257 -5.29 -3.20 2.86
C VAL A 257 -5.04 -1.83 3.45
N VAL A 258 -6.03 -0.95 3.36
CA VAL A 258 -5.95 0.41 3.90
C VAL A 258 -6.68 0.46 5.24
N ILE A 259 -6.11 1.15 6.22
CA ILE A 259 -6.82 1.60 7.42
C ILE A 259 -6.95 3.12 7.32
N GLU A 260 -8.16 3.62 7.42
CA GLU A 260 -8.47 5.06 7.43
C GLU A 260 -9.41 5.38 8.59
N ARG A 261 -9.14 6.45 9.32
CA ARG A 261 -9.94 6.85 10.49
C ARG A 261 -11.13 7.70 10.06
N ASP A 262 -10.94 8.57 9.08
CA ASP A 262 -11.97 9.48 8.59
C ASP A 262 -12.88 8.80 7.55
N GLU A 263 -14.13 8.58 7.96
CA GLU A 263 -15.19 7.98 7.12
C GLU A 263 -15.50 8.83 5.88
N ASP A 264 -15.37 10.16 6.00
CA ASP A 264 -15.65 11.13 4.95
C ASP A 264 -14.42 11.45 4.09
N ASN A 265 -13.30 10.74 4.29
CA ASN A 265 -12.09 10.96 3.51
C ASN A 265 -12.37 10.75 2.01
N ARG A 266 -12.16 11.83 1.23
CA ARG A 266 -12.40 11.87 -0.23
C ARG A 266 -11.71 10.77 -1.02
N TYR A 267 -10.60 10.22 -0.52
CA TYR A 267 -9.83 9.17 -1.19
C TYR A 267 -10.36 7.76 -0.91
N SER A 268 -11.17 7.57 0.14
CA SER A 268 -11.73 6.27 0.52
C SER A 268 -12.58 5.65 -0.58
N SER A 269 -13.42 6.46 -1.24
CA SER A 269 -14.24 6.01 -2.38
C SER A 269 -13.37 5.62 -3.59
N GLN A 270 -12.28 6.35 -3.83
CA GLN A 270 -11.36 6.06 -4.92
C GLN A 270 -10.62 4.73 -4.68
N ALA A 271 -10.10 4.49 -3.48
CA ALA A 271 -9.52 3.20 -3.10
C ALA A 271 -10.55 2.06 -3.21
N ARG A 272 -11.79 2.33 -2.75
CA ARG A 272 -13.05 1.63 -3.03
C ARG A 272 -13.11 1.03 -4.44
N LEU A 273 -13.18 1.94 -5.41
CA LEU A 273 -13.34 1.66 -6.83
C LEU A 273 -12.15 0.89 -7.44
N LEU A 274 -10.96 1.03 -6.87
CA LEU A 274 -9.77 0.28 -7.27
C LEU A 274 -9.77 -1.17 -6.73
N GLY A 275 -10.83 -1.60 -6.04
CA GLY A 275 -10.96 -2.92 -5.43
C GLY A 275 -10.09 -3.10 -4.19
N VAL A 276 -9.65 -2.01 -3.58
CA VAL A 276 -8.80 -2.01 -2.38
C VAL A 276 -9.71 -2.05 -1.16
N ARG A 277 -9.40 -2.95 -0.21
CA ARG A 277 -10.15 -3.01 1.04
C ARG A 277 -9.74 -1.84 1.93
N VAL A 278 -10.70 -1.02 2.34
CA VAL A 278 -10.50 0.13 3.24
C VAL A 278 -11.23 -0.15 4.54
N ILE A 279 -10.50 -0.37 5.62
CA ILE A 279 -11.03 -0.56 6.97
C ILE A 279 -11.18 0.83 7.60
N LEU A 280 -12.41 1.17 7.96
CA LEU A 280 -12.67 2.36 8.76
C LEU A 280 -12.42 2.07 10.24
N GLY A 281 -11.40 2.69 10.80
CA GLY A 281 -11.03 2.47 12.20
C GLY A 281 -9.74 3.18 12.61
N ASP A 282 -9.53 3.23 13.93
CA ASP A 282 -8.31 3.79 14.51
C ASP A 282 -7.21 2.72 14.55
N ALA A 283 -6.10 2.99 13.87
CA ALA A 283 -4.96 2.08 13.78
C ALA A 283 -4.15 1.94 15.09
N THR A 284 -4.43 2.78 16.10
CA THR A 284 -3.87 2.63 17.45
C THR A 284 -4.53 1.48 18.24
N LEU A 285 -5.69 1.00 17.79
CA LEU A 285 -6.44 -0.07 18.44
C LEU A 285 -6.08 -1.44 17.87
N GLU A 286 -5.75 -2.39 18.75
CA GLU A 286 -5.44 -3.78 18.40
C GLU A 286 -6.51 -4.42 17.50
N ARG A 287 -7.79 -4.22 17.83
CA ARG A 287 -8.92 -4.76 17.05
C ARG A 287 -8.92 -4.32 15.58
N THR A 288 -8.47 -3.09 15.29
CA THR A 288 -8.38 -2.56 13.93
C THR A 288 -7.23 -3.22 13.17
N LEU A 289 -6.09 -3.41 13.83
CA LEU A 289 -4.91 -4.07 13.26
C LEU A 289 -5.18 -5.57 13.01
N GLU A 290 -5.90 -6.23 13.90
CA GLU A 290 -6.41 -7.58 13.68
C GLU A 290 -7.37 -7.64 12.49
N ALA A 291 -8.26 -6.65 12.35
CA ALA A 291 -9.17 -6.59 11.22
C ALA A 291 -8.44 -6.42 9.89
N ALA A 292 -7.26 -5.77 9.90
CA ALA A 292 -6.35 -5.66 8.76
C ALA A 292 -5.43 -6.87 8.56
N ASN A 293 -5.56 -7.90 9.40
CA ASN A 293 -4.76 -9.13 9.38
C ASN A 293 -3.25 -8.86 9.51
N LEU A 294 -2.86 -7.99 10.45
CA LEU A 294 -1.46 -7.61 10.71
C LEU A 294 -0.51 -8.80 10.86
N SER A 295 -0.98 -9.88 11.47
CA SER A 295 -0.21 -11.11 11.74
C SER A 295 0.38 -11.78 10.49
N THR A 296 -0.12 -11.49 9.29
CA THR A 296 0.35 -12.05 8.00
C THR A 296 0.79 -10.98 6.99
N ALA A 297 0.76 -9.71 7.36
CA ALA A 297 1.18 -8.61 6.49
C ALA A 297 2.66 -8.73 6.12
N SER A 298 3.03 -8.39 4.88
CA SER A 298 4.42 -8.37 4.43
C SER A 298 5.15 -7.06 4.77
N ALA A 299 4.41 -5.98 4.96
CA ALA A 299 4.92 -4.66 5.32
C ALA A 299 3.80 -3.79 5.89
N VAL A 300 4.17 -2.76 6.66
CA VAL A 300 3.24 -1.73 7.15
C VAL A 300 3.78 -0.35 6.81
N ALA A 301 2.95 0.52 6.26
CA ALA A 301 3.28 1.92 6.00
C ALA A 301 2.31 2.82 6.79
N VAL A 302 2.84 3.57 7.75
CA VAL A 302 2.08 4.48 8.62
C VAL A 302 2.22 5.91 8.11
N MET A 303 1.22 6.39 7.37
CA MET A 303 1.34 7.51 6.41
C MET A 303 0.35 8.64 6.67
N THR A 304 -0.24 8.72 7.87
CA THR A 304 -1.15 9.82 8.23
C THR A 304 -0.40 11.16 8.25
N SER A 305 -1.15 12.26 8.27
CA SER A 305 -0.59 13.62 8.37
C SER A 305 -0.21 14.03 9.79
N ASP A 306 -0.56 13.24 10.80
CA ASP A 306 -0.33 13.56 12.21
C ASP A 306 0.78 12.66 12.78
N ASP A 307 1.86 13.28 13.24
CA ASP A 307 3.05 12.56 13.71
C ASP A 307 2.75 11.75 14.97
N MET A 308 1.91 12.27 15.88
CA MET A 308 1.52 11.56 17.10
C MET A 308 0.72 10.29 16.78
N THR A 309 -0.29 10.39 15.92
CA THR A 309 -1.07 9.24 15.42
C THR A 309 -0.17 8.21 14.74
N ASN A 310 0.82 8.67 13.96
CA ASN A 310 1.78 7.77 13.32
C ASN A 310 2.61 7.01 14.37
N ILE A 311 3.15 7.70 15.39
CA ILE A 311 3.92 7.08 16.47
C ILE A 311 3.08 6.07 17.25
N GLU A 312 1.87 6.45 17.68
CA GLU A 312 0.97 5.57 18.42
C GLU A 312 0.58 4.32 17.62
N ALA A 313 0.20 4.50 16.35
CA ALA A 313 -0.10 3.38 15.46
C ALA A 313 1.14 2.51 15.19
N GLY A 314 2.32 3.12 15.07
CA GLY A 314 3.59 2.41 14.91
C GLY A 314 3.92 1.53 16.12
N LEU A 315 3.69 2.01 17.34
CA LEU A 315 3.87 1.24 18.58
C LEU A 315 2.85 0.10 18.68
N ALA A 316 1.57 0.36 18.35
CA ALA A 316 0.54 -0.68 18.32
C ALA A 316 0.84 -1.77 17.28
N VAL A 317 1.35 -1.38 16.10
CA VAL A 317 1.83 -2.30 15.07
C VAL A 317 3.01 -3.13 15.57
N ARG A 318 3.97 -2.53 16.29
CA ARG A 318 5.10 -3.23 16.88
C ARG A 318 4.63 -4.31 17.87
N GLU A 319 3.75 -3.93 18.79
CA GLU A 319 3.16 -4.85 19.76
C GLU A 319 2.42 -6.01 19.06
N GLY A 320 1.56 -5.69 18.10
CA GLY A 320 0.80 -6.71 17.36
C GLY A 320 1.64 -7.61 16.45
N LEU A 321 2.83 -7.19 16.02
CA LEU A 321 3.75 -8.03 15.24
C LEU A 321 4.58 -8.98 16.12
N GLY A 322 4.85 -8.61 17.38
CA GLY A 322 5.71 -9.37 18.29
C GLY A 322 7.03 -9.81 17.63
N ASN A 323 7.31 -11.11 17.60
CA ASN A 323 8.52 -11.70 17.01
C ASN A 323 8.72 -11.40 15.52
N ARG A 324 7.68 -10.94 14.81
CA ARG A 324 7.77 -10.56 13.38
C ARG A 324 8.29 -9.13 13.17
N TRP A 325 8.42 -8.33 14.22
CA TRP A 325 8.89 -6.94 14.15
C TRP A 325 10.22 -6.81 13.39
N GLU A 326 11.18 -7.69 13.70
CA GLU A 326 12.51 -7.68 13.06
C GLU A 326 12.49 -8.06 11.57
N LYS A 327 11.48 -8.80 11.12
CA LYS A 327 11.41 -9.30 9.74
C LYS A 327 10.46 -8.51 8.85
N THR A 328 9.53 -7.77 9.47
CA THR A 328 8.47 -7.06 8.75
C THR A 328 8.83 -5.58 8.66
N PRO A 329 9.07 -5.03 7.47
CA PRO A 329 9.36 -3.61 7.33
C PRO A 329 8.15 -2.77 7.75
N VAL A 330 8.38 -1.88 8.72
CA VAL A 330 7.39 -0.90 9.20
C VAL A 330 7.96 0.48 8.94
N ILE A 331 7.35 1.20 8.00
CA ILE A 331 7.76 2.55 7.60
C ILE A 331 6.86 3.54 8.32
N LEU A 332 7.48 4.41 9.11
CA LEU A 332 6.82 5.46 9.87
C LEU A 332 7.06 6.81 9.20
N ARG A 333 5.98 7.49 8.81
CA ARG A 333 6.08 8.88 8.35
C ARG A 333 6.18 9.81 9.56
N VAL A 334 7.12 10.74 9.48
CA VAL A 334 7.16 11.93 10.33
C VAL A 334 7.26 13.19 9.48
N PHE A 335 6.96 14.34 10.07
CA PHE A 335 7.28 15.63 9.49
C PHE A 335 8.69 16.06 9.92
N ASP A 336 8.98 16.00 11.22
CA ASP A 336 10.24 16.49 11.78
C ASP A 336 11.36 15.42 11.74
N ARG A 337 12.54 15.81 11.24
CA ARG A 337 13.71 14.91 11.12
C ARG A 337 14.33 14.60 12.48
N GLU A 338 14.40 15.58 13.38
CA GLU A 338 14.97 15.40 14.72
C GLU A 338 14.09 14.50 15.58
N LEU A 339 12.77 14.67 15.49
CA LEU A 339 11.81 13.74 16.09
C LEU A 339 12.04 12.31 15.57
N GLY A 340 12.16 12.16 14.25
CA GLY A 340 12.45 10.87 13.64
C GLY A 340 13.70 10.21 14.19
N PHE A 341 14.80 10.97 14.31
CA PHE A 341 16.05 10.47 14.87
C PHE A 341 15.90 9.96 16.31
N ARG A 342 15.19 10.71 17.16
CA ARG A 342 14.93 10.30 18.55
C ARG A 342 14.04 9.06 18.64
N LEU A 343 13.05 8.93 17.75
CA LEU A 343 12.16 7.77 17.71
C LEU A 343 12.91 6.49 17.36
N GLU A 344 13.82 6.56 16.40
CA GLU A 344 14.67 5.41 16.04
C GLU A 344 15.57 4.99 17.20
N GLN A 345 16.19 5.95 17.90
CA GLN A 345 17.06 5.66 19.05
C GLN A 345 16.30 5.13 20.27
N SER A 346 15.09 5.62 20.51
CA SER A 346 14.36 5.36 21.76
C SER A 346 13.35 4.22 21.65
N PHE A 347 12.88 3.89 20.43
CA PHE A 347 11.78 2.95 20.21
C PHE A 347 12.07 1.87 19.16
N GLU A 348 13.34 1.73 18.73
CA GLU A 348 13.81 0.68 17.80
C GLU A 348 13.04 0.65 16.46
N PHE A 349 12.51 1.80 16.04
CA PHE A 349 12.02 1.94 14.68
C PHE A 349 13.21 1.97 13.72
N ARG A 350 13.14 1.22 12.62
CA ARG A 350 14.23 1.13 11.62
C ARG A 350 14.02 2.01 10.39
N HIS A 351 12.78 2.45 10.14
CA HIS A 351 12.41 3.19 8.94
C HIS A 351 11.50 4.38 9.31
N VAL A 352 12.07 5.38 9.98
CA VAL A 352 11.36 6.63 10.28
C VAL A 352 11.79 7.71 9.30
N TRP A 353 10.88 8.15 8.44
CA TRP A 353 11.22 9.01 7.32
C TRP A 353 10.45 10.33 7.35
N SER A 354 11.22 11.41 7.25
CA SER A 354 10.68 12.77 7.21
C SER A 354 10.30 13.16 5.79
N THR A 355 9.02 13.48 5.61
CA THR A 355 8.54 14.05 4.34
C THR A 355 9.19 15.40 4.03
N ALA A 356 9.45 16.22 5.05
CA ALA A 356 10.13 17.50 4.90
C ALA A 356 11.61 17.33 4.53
N ALA A 357 12.31 16.34 5.10
CA ALA A 357 13.73 16.10 4.81
C ALA A 357 14.00 15.65 3.37
N ILE A 358 13.04 14.98 2.72
CA ILE A 358 13.11 14.68 1.28
C ILE A 358 12.75 15.92 0.44
N ALA A 359 11.71 16.65 0.83
CA ALA A 359 11.14 17.71 0.00
C ALA A 359 11.94 19.02 0.04
N ALA A 360 12.34 19.47 1.24
CA ALA A 360 12.96 20.78 1.42
C ALA A 360 14.27 20.93 0.61
N PRO A 361 15.21 19.96 0.63
CA PRO A 361 16.38 20.00 -0.23
C PRO A 361 16.05 20.13 -1.72
N TRP A 362 14.98 19.46 -2.18
CA TRP A 362 14.57 19.51 -3.59
C TRP A 362 14.09 20.91 -3.96
N PHE A 363 13.23 21.51 -3.12
CA PHE A 363 12.71 22.87 -3.33
C PHE A 363 13.82 23.93 -3.29
N VAL A 364 14.71 23.86 -2.31
CA VAL A 364 15.81 24.83 -2.18
C VAL A 364 16.76 24.69 -3.36
N GLY A 365 17.14 23.46 -3.73
CA GLY A 365 17.98 23.20 -4.90
C GLY A 365 17.40 23.76 -6.19
N ALA A 366 16.10 23.52 -6.44
CA ALA A 366 15.39 24.08 -7.58
C ALA A 366 15.39 25.63 -7.57
N ALA A 367 15.15 26.24 -6.41
CA ALA A 367 15.07 27.70 -6.28
C ALA A 367 16.40 28.43 -6.58
N ILE A 368 17.53 27.76 -6.36
CA ILE A 368 18.87 28.33 -6.58
C ILE A 368 19.51 27.94 -7.93
N GLY A 369 18.73 27.27 -8.79
CA GLY A 369 19.10 26.95 -10.17
C GLY A 369 19.68 25.55 -10.40
N MET A 370 19.56 24.62 -9.45
CA MET A 370 19.85 23.20 -9.70
C MET A 370 18.62 22.51 -10.25
N GLU A 371 18.80 21.73 -11.32
CA GLU A 371 17.75 20.86 -11.82
C GLU A 371 17.79 19.53 -11.03
N VAL A 372 17.03 19.45 -9.94
CA VAL A 372 17.02 18.25 -9.08
C VAL A 372 16.18 17.15 -9.74
N LEU A 373 16.84 16.13 -10.25
CA LEU A 373 16.25 15.03 -11.01
C LEU A 373 15.59 13.99 -10.10
N ALA A 374 16.20 13.74 -8.93
CA ALA A 374 15.65 12.80 -7.96
C ALA A 374 16.15 13.07 -6.53
N THR A 375 15.34 12.63 -5.57
CA THR A 375 15.72 12.55 -4.15
C THR A 375 15.35 11.16 -3.65
N PHE A 376 16.25 10.48 -2.94
CA PHE A 376 16.01 9.18 -2.32
C PHE A 376 16.82 9.03 -1.03
N TYR A 377 16.48 8.05 -0.20
CA TYR A 377 17.25 7.75 1.00
C TYR A 377 18.35 6.73 0.69
N VAL A 378 19.55 7.00 1.18
CA VAL A 378 20.62 5.99 1.34
C VAL A 378 20.78 5.80 2.84
N GLY A 379 20.45 4.61 3.33
CA GLY A 379 20.30 4.40 4.78
C GLY A 379 19.28 5.39 5.37
N ARG A 380 19.77 6.33 6.17
CA ARG A 380 18.97 7.37 6.85
C ARG A 380 19.18 8.77 6.28
N GLU A 381 20.10 8.92 5.34
CA GLU A 381 20.48 10.22 4.78
C GLU A 381 19.79 10.45 3.43
N PRO A 382 19.16 11.62 3.21
CA PRO A 382 18.58 11.96 1.92
C PRO A 382 19.67 12.35 0.92
N PHE A 383 19.74 11.61 -0.18
CA PHE A 383 20.59 11.87 -1.33
C PHE A 383 19.80 12.51 -2.45
N GLN A 384 20.47 13.36 -3.21
CA GLN A 384 19.92 13.97 -4.40
C GLN A 384 20.76 13.62 -5.61
N VAL A 385 20.10 13.56 -6.75
CA VAL A 385 20.73 13.58 -8.07
C VAL A 385 20.28 14.86 -8.75
N ALA A 386 21.24 15.72 -9.06
CA ALA A 386 20.98 17.02 -9.67
C ALA A 386 21.79 17.19 -10.95
N LYS A 387 21.20 17.88 -11.92
CA LYS A 387 21.90 18.39 -13.08
C LYS A 387 22.33 19.83 -12.81
N LEU A 388 23.62 20.07 -12.99
CA LEU A 388 24.29 21.35 -12.86
C LEU A 388 24.85 21.74 -14.23
N LYS A 389 24.48 22.92 -14.72
CA LYS A 389 25.14 23.52 -15.88
C LYS A 389 26.36 24.30 -15.40
N VAL A 390 27.56 23.87 -15.80
CA VAL A 390 28.83 24.49 -15.40
C VAL A 390 28.90 25.92 -15.94
N LYS A 391 28.99 26.89 -15.04
CA LYS A 391 29.01 28.30 -15.40
C LYS A 391 30.33 28.67 -16.09
N GLU A 392 30.24 29.46 -17.16
CA GLU A 392 31.42 30.04 -17.79
C GLU A 392 32.19 30.93 -16.79
N GLY A 393 33.50 30.67 -16.66
CA GLY A 393 34.35 31.35 -15.67
C GLY A 393 34.07 30.96 -14.21
N GLY A 394 33.19 29.98 -13.97
CA GLY A 394 32.89 29.44 -12.65
C GLY A 394 34.01 28.56 -12.10
N GLY A 395 34.05 28.38 -10.78
CA GLY A 395 35.12 27.68 -10.07
C GLY A 395 35.24 26.18 -10.37
N LEU A 396 34.27 25.58 -11.07
CA LEU A 396 34.38 24.19 -11.52
C LEU A 396 35.16 24.06 -12.83
N VAL A 397 35.25 25.10 -13.67
CA VAL A 397 35.92 25.01 -14.97
C VAL A 397 37.38 24.60 -14.78
N GLY A 398 37.79 23.52 -15.45
CA GLY A 398 39.15 22.98 -15.37
C GLY A 398 39.43 22.06 -14.18
N MET A 399 38.53 21.98 -13.20
CA MET A 399 38.62 21.03 -12.09
C MET A 399 38.45 19.60 -12.58
N ARG A 400 39.23 18.65 -12.04
CA ARG A 400 39.06 17.22 -12.34
C ARG A 400 37.96 16.61 -11.48
N MET A 401 37.26 15.60 -12.00
CA MET A 401 36.20 14.91 -11.25
C MET A 401 36.66 14.35 -9.90
N VAL A 402 37.89 13.86 -9.81
CA VAL A 402 38.47 13.33 -8.56
C VAL A 402 38.70 14.39 -7.50
N ASP A 403 38.83 15.65 -7.89
CA ASP A 403 39.04 16.78 -6.99
C ASP A 403 37.70 17.37 -6.51
N LEU A 404 36.56 16.86 -7.01
CA LEU A 404 35.24 17.20 -6.52
C LEU A 404 35.02 16.61 -5.12
N GLY A 405 34.35 17.36 -4.23
CA GLY A 405 34.19 17.05 -2.81
C GLY A 405 33.91 15.57 -2.49
N ALA A 406 34.55 15.06 -1.45
CA ALA A 406 34.62 13.62 -1.13
C ALA A 406 33.26 12.94 -0.87
N LYS A 407 32.20 13.72 -0.61
CA LYS A 407 30.84 13.23 -0.34
C LYS A 407 29.91 13.32 -1.55
N ALA A 408 30.40 13.73 -2.72
CA ALA A 408 29.63 13.81 -3.94
C ALA A 408 30.30 13.03 -5.08
N ARG A 409 29.50 12.62 -6.06
CA ARG A 409 29.96 11.86 -7.22
C ARG A 409 29.36 12.42 -8.50
N VAL A 410 30.20 12.68 -9.49
CA VAL A 410 29.74 12.92 -10.86
C VAL A 410 29.35 11.59 -11.47
N LEU A 411 28.08 11.46 -11.82
CA LEU A 411 27.51 10.28 -12.46
C LEU A 411 27.80 10.30 -13.96
N ALA A 412 27.52 11.43 -14.61
CA ALA A 412 27.66 11.59 -16.04
C ALA A 412 27.90 13.06 -16.42
N ILE A 413 28.43 13.29 -17.62
CA ILE A 413 28.60 14.65 -18.19
C ILE A 413 28.13 14.64 -19.63
N ASN A 414 27.26 15.60 -19.98
CA ASN A 414 27.06 15.98 -21.38
C ASN A 414 27.90 17.21 -21.66
N ARG A 415 28.78 17.13 -22.66
CA ARG A 415 29.58 18.28 -23.08
C ARG A 415 28.69 19.35 -23.70
N SER A 416 29.16 20.58 -23.66
CA SER A 416 28.49 21.71 -24.32
C SER A 416 28.41 21.56 -25.84
N ASP A 417 29.28 20.74 -26.44
CA ASP A 417 29.22 20.34 -27.84
C ASP A 417 28.25 19.15 -28.01
N GLU A 418 27.10 19.40 -28.65
CA GLU A 418 25.95 18.47 -28.75
C GLU A 418 26.30 17.12 -29.40
N ASP A 419 27.37 17.05 -30.20
CA ASP A 419 27.82 15.82 -30.88
C ASP A 419 28.62 14.86 -29.99
N SER A 420 29.05 15.29 -28.80
CA SER A 420 29.98 14.53 -27.96
C SER A 420 29.36 13.33 -27.22
N GLY A 421 28.02 13.25 -27.19
CA GLY A 421 27.28 12.27 -26.40
C GLY A 421 27.47 12.43 -24.87
N MET A 422 26.89 11.51 -24.11
CA MET A 422 27.01 11.47 -22.64
C MET A 422 28.22 10.64 -22.22
N GLU A 423 29.13 11.23 -21.44
CA GLU A 423 30.24 10.52 -20.82
C GLU A 423 29.75 9.81 -19.54
N TYR A 424 29.61 8.48 -19.59
CA TYR A 424 29.25 7.64 -18.43
C TYR A 424 29.99 6.30 -18.45
N PRO A 425 30.60 5.87 -17.32
CA PRO A 425 30.98 6.72 -16.18
C PRO A 425 32.16 7.64 -16.58
N PRO A 426 32.21 8.90 -16.10
CA PRO A 426 33.30 9.81 -16.40
C PRO A 426 34.62 9.33 -15.79
N ARG A 427 35.74 9.53 -16.49
CA ARG A 427 37.06 9.16 -15.98
C ARG A 427 37.45 10.06 -14.79
N ARG A 428 38.20 9.52 -13.83
CA ARG A 428 38.66 10.28 -12.64
C ARG A 428 39.40 11.58 -12.99
N GLY A 429 40.20 11.55 -14.06
CA GLY A 429 40.97 12.70 -14.54
C GLY A 429 40.21 13.65 -15.48
N THR A 430 38.96 13.33 -15.84
CA THR A 430 38.14 14.17 -16.70
C THR A 430 37.94 15.55 -16.05
N LYS A 431 38.12 16.63 -16.83
CA LYS A 431 37.92 18.01 -16.37
C LYS A 431 36.55 18.55 -16.78
N PHE A 432 35.96 19.43 -15.97
CA PHE A 432 34.76 20.18 -16.36
C PHE A 432 35.10 21.25 -17.40
N GLY A 433 34.31 21.29 -18.46
CA GLY A 433 34.32 22.35 -19.47
C GLY A 433 33.27 23.42 -19.21
N PRO A 434 33.45 24.63 -19.76
CA PRO A 434 32.42 25.67 -19.73
C PRO A 434 31.15 25.20 -20.44
N GLY A 435 30.00 25.36 -19.79
CA GLY A 435 28.69 25.02 -20.33
C GLY A 435 28.31 23.53 -20.26
N ASP A 436 29.19 22.67 -19.75
CA ASP A 436 28.90 21.25 -19.54
C ASP A 436 27.66 21.05 -18.65
N ASN A 437 26.87 20.02 -18.94
CA ASN A 437 25.83 19.55 -18.03
C ASN A 437 26.36 18.38 -17.22
N ALA A 438 26.70 18.64 -15.96
CA ALA A 438 27.17 17.64 -15.01
C ALA A 438 26.00 17.06 -14.20
N TYR A 439 25.87 15.74 -14.17
CA TYR A 439 24.93 15.02 -13.34
C TYR A 439 25.64 14.57 -12.07
N ILE A 440 25.28 15.11 -10.92
CA ILE A 440 25.99 14.92 -9.66
C ILE A 440 25.04 14.30 -8.63
N ALA A 441 25.52 13.28 -7.91
CA ALA A 441 24.84 12.66 -6.79
C ALA A 441 25.56 12.97 -5.47
N GLY A 442 24.80 13.12 -4.38
CA GLY A 442 25.35 13.25 -3.04
C GLY A 442 24.33 13.79 -2.03
N PRO A 443 24.74 13.93 -0.76
CA PRO A 443 23.96 14.64 0.25
C PRO A 443 23.74 16.10 -0.17
N TYR A 444 22.58 16.64 0.20
CA TYR A 444 22.18 18.01 -0.14
C TYR A 444 23.24 19.05 0.23
N ASP A 445 23.77 19.01 1.46
CA ASP A 445 24.75 19.99 1.94
C ASP A 445 26.02 20.01 1.09
N GLU A 446 26.41 18.88 0.51
CA GLU A 446 27.57 18.78 -0.35
C GLU A 446 27.29 19.34 -1.75
N LEU A 447 26.14 19.01 -2.34
CA LEU A 447 25.72 19.58 -3.63
C LEU A 447 25.59 21.10 -3.55
N MET A 448 25.13 21.62 -2.41
CA MET A 448 25.07 23.06 -2.15
C MET A 448 26.45 23.72 -2.14
N LYS A 449 27.47 23.07 -1.57
CA LYS A 449 28.85 23.57 -1.62
C LYS A 449 29.37 23.61 -3.06
N ILE A 450 29.11 22.55 -3.83
CA ILE A 450 29.53 22.45 -5.24
C ILE A 450 28.88 23.56 -6.07
N LEU A 451 27.58 23.81 -5.90
CA LEU A 451 26.91 24.90 -6.60
C LEU A 451 27.48 26.28 -6.23
N ARG A 452 27.79 26.51 -4.94
CA ARG A 452 28.43 27.76 -4.49
C ARG A 452 29.84 27.92 -5.08
N MET A 453 30.57 26.82 -5.19
CA MET A 453 31.89 26.79 -5.82
C MET A 453 31.81 27.22 -7.29
N ASP A 454 30.85 26.69 -8.05
CA ASP A 454 30.67 27.06 -9.46
C ASP A 454 30.23 28.52 -9.65
N LYS A 455 29.45 29.06 -8.70
CA LYS A 455 29.02 30.47 -8.74
C LYS A 455 30.17 31.45 -8.46
N THR A 456 31.25 30.99 -7.84
CA THR A 456 32.44 31.79 -7.51
C THR A 456 33.39 31.78 -8.69
N PRO A 457 34.06 32.91 -9.05
CA PRO A 457 35.02 32.92 -10.16
C PRO A 457 36.16 31.93 -9.94
N ALA A 458 36.60 31.26 -11.01
CA ALA A 458 37.80 30.43 -10.96
C ALA A 458 39.02 31.27 -10.50
N VAL A 459 39.75 30.80 -9.49
CA VAL A 459 40.98 31.46 -9.04
C VAL A 459 42.05 31.28 -10.11
N PRO A 460 42.63 32.34 -10.69
CA PRO A 460 43.68 32.20 -11.70
C PRO A 460 44.93 31.56 -11.07
N GLY A 461 45.35 30.38 -11.55
CA GLY A 461 46.67 29.81 -11.22
C GLY A 461 46.72 28.43 -10.55
N GLN A 462 45.61 27.72 -10.38
CA GLN A 462 45.62 26.29 -10.02
C GLN A 462 45.23 25.45 -11.25
N SER A 463 46.17 25.25 -12.17
CA SER A 463 45.98 24.44 -13.40
C SER A 463 46.94 23.27 -13.45
#